data_AF-A0A356B4E3-F1
#
_entry.id   AF-A0A356B4E3-F1
#
_cell.length_a   1.000
_cell.length_b   1.000
_cell.length_c   1.000
_cell.angle_alpha   90.00
_cell.angle_beta   90.00
_cell.angle_gamma   90.00
#
_symmetry.space_group_name_H-M   'P 1'
#
loop_
_entity.id
_entity.type
_entity.pdbx_description
1 polymer ?
#
loop_
_entity_poly.entity_id
_entity_poly.type
_entity_poly.pdbx_seq_one_letter_code
_entity_poly.pdbx_strand_id
1 'polypeptide(L)' 'ISSYKGKGEIILLNYLHSCIIPEQFKEQILPYMSKELKNKVHFISQEKIDIWEWTKKVYNYIEGINR' A
#
# COMPACT_ATOMS: atom_id res chain seq x y z
N ILE A 1 -2.31 -11.45 11.56
CA ILE A 1 -3.55 -10.65 11.72
C ILE A 1 -4.69 -11.64 11.75
N SER A 2 -5.17 -11.97 12.94
CA SER A 2 -6.28 -12.90 13.20
C SER A 2 -7.61 -12.13 13.12
N SER A 3 -8.55 -12.67 12.36
CA SER A 3 -9.90 -12.14 12.14
C SER A 3 -10.77 -12.27 13.40
N TYR A 4 -11.41 -11.17 13.80
CA TYR A 4 -12.39 -11.14 14.88
C TYR A 4 -13.82 -11.05 14.32
N LYS A 5 -14.50 -12.18 14.44
CA LYS A 5 -15.87 -12.46 13.98
C LYS A 5 -16.90 -11.58 14.70
N GLY A 6 -17.49 -10.62 13.99
CA GLY A 6 -18.64 -9.82 14.42
C GLY A 6 -19.43 -9.36 13.20
N LYS A 7 -20.77 -9.39 13.26
CA LYS A 7 -21.67 -9.00 12.16
C LYS A 7 -21.27 -7.62 11.58
N GLY A 8 -20.67 -7.63 10.39
CA GLY A 8 -20.16 -6.41 9.73
C GLY A 8 -18.64 -6.35 9.58
N GLU A 9 -17.96 -7.48 9.35
CA GLU A 9 -16.53 -7.47 8.98
C GLU A 9 -16.35 -6.76 7.63
N ILE A 10 -16.00 -5.48 7.69
CA ILE A 10 -15.46 -4.76 6.54
C ILE A 10 -14.12 -5.41 6.23
N ILE A 11 -14.08 -6.20 5.16
CA ILE A 11 -12.83 -6.72 4.61
C ILE A 11 -12.09 -5.52 4.01
N LEU A 12 -11.13 -4.96 4.75
CA LEU A 12 -10.33 -3.79 4.33
C LEU A 12 -9.74 -3.95 2.93
N LEU A 13 -9.39 -5.18 2.54
CA LEU A 13 -8.90 -5.50 1.20
C LEU A 13 -9.87 -5.09 0.09
N ASN A 14 -11.18 -5.16 0.33
CA ASN A 14 -12.21 -4.80 -0.66
C ASN A 14 -12.26 -3.29 -0.90
N TYR A 15 -11.82 -2.49 0.06
CA TYR A 15 -11.80 -1.02 -0.01
C TYR A 15 -10.42 -0.46 -0.33
N LEU A 16 -9.39 -1.30 -0.27
CA LEU A 16 -8.03 -0.91 -0.62
C LEU A 16 -7.93 -0.74 -2.14
N HIS A 17 -7.73 0.50 -2.61
CA HIS A 17 -7.42 0.81 -4.00
C HIS A 17 -5.96 0.49 -4.33
N SER A 18 -5.05 1.16 -3.63
CA SER A 18 -3.60 0.97 -3.73
C SER A 18 -2.95 1.11 -2.36
N CYS A 19 -1.87 0.37 -2.14
CA CYS A 19 -1.02 0.45 -0.96
C CYS A 19 0.38 0.86 -1.43
N ILE A 20 0.85 2.03 -1.02
CA ILE A 20 2.16 2.53 -1.39
C ILE A 20 3.12 2.31 -0.24
N ILE A 21 4.22 1.61 -0.53
CA ILE A 21 5.23 1.26 0.47
C ILE A 21 6.57 1.82 0.00
N PRO A 22 7.32 2.52 0.86
CA PRO A 22 8.69 2.90 0.54
C PRO A 22 9.54 1.67 0.22
N GLU A 23 10.28 1.72 -0.88
CA GLU A 23 11.02 0.57 -1.43
C GLU A 23 12.02 -0.04 -0.43
N GLN A 24 12.61 0.77 0.46
CA GLN A 24 13.53 0.28 1.48
C GLN A 24 12.92 -0.75 2.46
N PHE A 25 11.58 -0.83 2.54
CA PHE A 25 10.88 -1.82 3.37
C PHE A 25 10.43 -3.06 2.61
N LYS A 26 10.69 -3.13 1.30
CA LYS A 26 10.22 -4.21 0.43
C LYS A 26 10.61 -5.60 0.94
N GLU A 27 11.90 -5.82 1.18
CA GLU A 27 12.41 -7.12 1.64
C GLU A 27 11.85 -7.53 3.01
N GLN A 28 11.52 -6.57 3.87
CA GLN A 28 10.97 -6.82 5.19
C GLN A 28 9.49 -7.22 5.12
N ILE A 29 8.75 -6.71 4.12
CA ILE A 29 7.29 -6.87 4.02
C ILE A 29 6.89 -8.02 3.10
N LEU A 30 7.67 -8.30 2.06
CA LEU A 30 7.39 -9.37 1.10
C LEU A 30 7.07 -10.74 1.75
N PRO A 31 7.77 -11.20 2.80
CA PRO A 31 7.47 -12.48 3.44
C PRO A 31 6.08 -12.55 4.09
N TYR A 32 5.54 -11.41 4.52
CA TYR A 32 4.25 -11.31 5.22
C TYR A 32 3.09 -10.92 4.30
N MET A 33 3.38 -10.63 3.03
CA MET A 33 2.40 -10.14 2.08
C MET A 33 1.51 -11.27 1.57
N SER A 34 0.20 -11.14 1.78
CA SER A 34 -0.78 -12.06 1.19
C SER A 34 -0.81 -11.94 -0.34
N LYS A 35 -1.14 -13.03 -1.03
CA LYS A 35 -1.23 -13.04 -2.51
C LYS A 35 -2.22 -12.00 -3.02
N GLU A 36 -3.30 -11.78 -2.29
CA GLU A 36 -4.36 -10.83 -2.65
C GLU A 36 -3.89 -9.37 -2.54
N LEU A 37 -2.92 -9.07 -1.67
CA LEU A 37 -2.34 -7.73 -1.56
C LEU A 37 -1.35 -7.41 -2.68
N LYS A 38 -0.68 -8.43 -3.24
CA LYS A 38 0.43 -8.23 -4.18
C LYS A 38 0.06 -7.36 -5.38
N ASN A 39 -1.17 -7.46 -5.87
CA ASN A 39 -1.64 -6.71 -7.03
C ASN A 39 -1.99 -5.24 -6.71
N LYS A 40 -2.09 -4.90 -5.42
CA LYS A 40 -2.46 -3.58 -4.93
C LYS A 40 -1.30 -2.85 -4.26
N VAL A 41 -0.16 -3.52 -4.06
CA VAL A 41 1.01 -2.94 -3.41
C VAL A 41 2.01 -2.43 -4.45
N HIS A 42 2.44 -1.21 -4.26
CA HIS A 42 3.43 -0.55 -5.10
C HIS A 42 4.60 -0.10 -4.24
N PHE A 43 5.81 -0.49 -4.66
CA PHE A 43 7.03 -0.05 -4.02
C PHE A 43 7.57 1.18 -4.74
N ILE A 44 7.77 2.27 -4.01
CA ILE A 44 8.28 3.53 -4.56
C ILE A 44 9.46 3.98 -3.72
N SER A 45 10.56 4.40 -4.35
CA SER A 45 11.69 4.99 -3.65
C SER A 45 11.27 6.27 -2.92
N GLN A 46 11.56 6.37 -1.62
CA GLN A 46 11.29 7.58 -0.84
C GLN A 46 12.31 8.70 -1.12
N GLU A 47 13.49 8.40 -1.66
CA GLU A 47 14.50 9.43 -2.02
C GLU A 47 14.93 10.37 -0.88
N LYS A 48 14.63 10.01 0.39
CA LYS A 48 14.84 10.85 1.58
C LYS A 48 14.14 12.22 1.52
N ILE A 49 13.04 12.32 0.78
CA ILE A 49 12.22 13.52 0.71
C ILE A 49 11.38 13.69 1.98
N ASP A 50 10.93 14.91 2.23
CA ASP A 50 10.07 15.19 3.37
C ASP A 50 8.66 14.61 3.20
N ILE A 51 7.84 14.70 4.26
CA ILE A 51 6.49 14.11 4.25
C ILE A 51 5.57 14.75 3.19
N TRP A 52 5.73 16.05 2.91
CA TRP A 52 4.88 16.77 1.96
C TRP A 52 5.25 16.40 0.52
N GLU A 53 6.54 16.36 0.22
CA GLU A 53 7.06 15.90 -1.07
C GLU A 53 6.70 14.43 -1.32
N TRP A 54 6.78 13.60 -0.28
CA TRP A 54 6.33 12.21 -0.33
C TRP A 54 4.84 12.12 -0.64
N THR A 55 4.00 12.88 0.06
CA THR A 55 2.56 12.92 -0.21
C THR A 55 2.27 13.31 -1.66
N LYS A 56 2.93 14.34 -2.19
CA LYS A 56 2.77 14.76 -3.59
C LYS A 56 3.20 13.68 -4.57
N LYS A 57 4.33 13.02 -4.31
CA LYS A 57 4.85 11.90 -5.14
C LYS A 57 3.87 10.73 -5.17
N VAL A 58 3.33 10.35 -4.01
CA VAL A 58 2.34 9.28 -3.89
C VAL A 58 1.05 9.61 -4.64
N TYR A 59 0.53 10.83 -4.51
CA TYR A 59 -0.67 11.25 -5.25
C TYR A 59 -0.46 11.20 -6.76
N ASN A 60 0.63 11.78 -7.26
CA ASN A 60 0.94 11.78 -8.69
C ASN A 60 1.09 10.35 -9.25
N TYR A 61 1.69 9.45 -8.47
CA TYR A 61 1.82 8.05 -8.86
C TYR A 61 0.46 7.34 -8.96
N ILE A 62 -0.41 7.53 -7.97
CA ILE A 62 -1.76 6.95 -7.97
C ILE A 62 -2.60 7.51 -9.11
N GLU A 63 -2.54 8.83 -9.38
CA GLU A 63 -3.21 9.44 -10.53
C GLU A 63 -2.71 8.90 -11.87
N GLY A 64 -1.40 8.65 -11.99
CA GLY A 64 -0.79 8.09 -13.19
C GLY A 64 -1.23 6.64 -13.48
N ILE A 65 -1.49 5.83 -12.44
CA ILE A 65 -2.02 4.47 -12.60
C ILE A 65 -3.49 4.48 -13.05
N ASN A 66 -4.26 5.49 -12.65
CA ASN A 66 -5.69 5.58 -12.91
C ASN A 66 -6.03 6.18 -14.30
N ARG A 67 -5.03 6.52 -15.11
CA ARG A 67 -5.19 7.02 -16.49
C ARG A 67 -4.94 5.91 -17.50
#